data_AF-A0A4Q3ULH1-F1
#
_entry.id   AF-A0A4Q3ULH1-F1
#
_cell.length_a   1.000
_cell.length_b   1.000
_cell.length_c   1.000
_cell.angle_alpha   90.00
_cell.angle_beta   90.00
_cell.angle_gamma   90.00
#
_symmetry.space_group_name_H-M   'P 1'
#
loop_
_entity.id
_entity.type
_entity.pdbx_description
1 polymer ?
#
loop_
_entity_poly.entity_id
_entity_poly.type
_entity_poly.pdbx_seq_one_letter_code
_entity_poly.pdbx_strand_id
1 'polypeptide(L)'
;MSSSTTALLQAKWLITSCRVQVAFQRLRLSLRAYHADQPRVPAGDPDGGQWTDGGAGDGYDSGDDARIVHVSDDLNRRYTVVLSEEEVRGGHTLREHVGKTDAQMMQRVQSRKRRFLF
;
A
#
# COMPACT_ATOMS: atom_id res chain seq x y z
N MET A 1 15.58 -49.72 -21.46
CA MET A 1 15.59 -48.75 -20.34
C MET A 1 14.36 -49.02 -19.49
N SER A 2 14.51 -49.21 -18.18
CA SER A 2 13.47 -49.76 -17.28
C SER A 2 12.30 -48.77 -17.04
N SER A 3 11.07 -49.28 -16.97
CA SER A 3 9.84 -48.55 -16.64
C SER A 3 9.94 -47.71 -15.36
N SER A 4 10.76 -48.14 -14.39
CA SER A 4 10.98 -47.39 -13.15
C SER A 4 11.77 -46.10 -13.37
N THR A 5 12.67 -46.06 -14.34
CA THR A 5 13.49 -44.87 -14.65
C THR A 5 12.66 -43.77 -15.33
N THR A 6 11.74 -44.16 -16.22
CA THR A 6 10.80 -43.25 -16.87
C THR A 6 9.79 -42.70 -15.86
N ALA A 7 9.28 -43.53 -14.94
CA ALA A 7 8.39 -43.07 -13.87
C ALA A 7 9.07 -42.06 -12.93
N LEU A 8 10.33 -42.30 -12.54
CA LEU A 8 11.10 -41.36 -11.72
C LEU A 8 11.34 -40.03 -12.43
N LEU A 9 11.66 -40.07 -13.72
CA LEU A 9 11.84 -38.86 -14.53
C LEU A 9 10.53 -38.07 -14.64
N GLN A 10 9.41 -38.75 -14.88
CA GLN A 10 8.08 -38.13 -14.94
C GLN A 10 7.70 -37.47 -13.61
N ALA A 11 7.94 -38.14 -12.48
CA ALA A 11 7.69 -37.57 -11.15
C ALA A 11 8.52 -36.29 -10.91
N LYS A 12 9.80 -36.29 -11.31
CA LYS A 12 10.66 -35.10 -11.21
C LYS A 12 10.12 -33.94 -12.05
N TRP A 13 9.64 -34.21 -13.26
CA TRP A 13 9.02 -33.19 -14.11
C TRP A 13 7.75 -32.61 -13.51
N LEU A 14 6.87 -33.46 -12.96
CA LEU A 14 5.63 -33.01 -12.31
C LEU A 14 5.89 -32.14 -11.08
N ILE A 15 6.88 -32.50 -10.25
CA ILE A 15 7.28 -31.68 -9.10
C ILE A 15 7.81 -30.32 -9.59
N THR A 16 8.63 -30.33 -10.63
CA THR A 16 9.23 -29.10 -11.17
C THR A 16 8.16 -28.19 -11.79
N SER A 17 7.21 -28.75 -12.56
CA SER A 17 6.13 -27.97 -13.16
C SER A 17 5.22 -27.36 -12.09
N CYS A 18 4.91 -28.11 -11.02
CA CYS A 18 4.14 -27.59 -9.89
C CYS A 18 4.85 -26.40 -9.21
N ARG A 19 6.17 -26.49 -9.00
CA ARG A 19 6.96 -25.38 -8.42
C ARG A 19 6.91 -24.12 -9.29
N VAL A 20 7.01 -24.28 -10.61
CA VAL A 20 6.91 -23.16 -11.56
C VAL A 20 5.52 -22.53 -11.52
N GLN A 21 4.45 -23.33 -11.50
CA GLN A 21 3.07 -22.83 -11.39
C GLN A 21 2.85 -22.02 -10.10
N VAL A 22 3.34 -22.52 -8.96
CA VAL A 22 3.25 -21.79 -7.68
C VAL A 22 4.03 -20.49 -7.72
N ALA A 23 5.24 -20.48 -8.28
CA ALA A 23 6.05 -19.27 -8.43
C ALA A 23 5.35 -18.23 -9.32
N PHE A 24 4.75 -18.66 -10.43
CA PHE A 24 3.98 -17.78 -11.32
C PHE A 24 2.77 -17.15 -10.62
N GLN A 25 2.01 -17.92 -9.85
CA GLN A 25 0.87 -17.38 -9.09
C GLN A 25 1.31 -16.36 -8.04
N ARG A 26 2.42 -16.61 -7.35
CA ARG A 26 3.00 -15.65 -6.40
C ARG A 26 3.40 -14.35 -7.10
N LEU A 27 4.07 -14.43 -8.25
CA LEU A 27 4.43 -13.27 -9.05
C LEU A 27 3.18 -12.48 -9.47
N ARG A 28 2.16 -13.16 -10.03
CA ARG A 28 0.90 -12.53 -10.44
C ARG A 28 0.22 -11.80 -9.27
N LEU A 29 0.17 -12.41 -8.09
CA LEU A 29 -0.39 -11.79 -6.89
C LEU A 29 0.45 -10.58 -6.43
N SER A 30 1.78 -10.67 -6.49
CA SER A 30 2.65 -9.54 -6.14
C SER A 30 2.51 -8.35 -7.09
N LEU A 31 2.27 -8.62 -8.39
CA LEU A 31 2.05 -7.57 -9.39
C LEU A 31 0.64 -6.95 -9.28
N ARG A 32 -0.30 -7.64 -8.63
CA ARG A 32 -1.62 -7.07 -8.31
C ARG A 32 -1.57 -6.10 -7.11
N ALA A 33 -0.48 -6.09 -6.34
CA ALA A 33 -0.52 -5.60 -4.96
C ALA A 33 -0.54 -4.07 -4.78
N TYR A 34 -0.44 -3.25 -5.83
CA TYR A 34 -0.60 -1.80 -5.68
C TYR A 34 -0.86 -1.11 -7.03
N HIS A 35 -1.93 -0.34 -7.12
CA HIS A 35 -2.23 0.53 -8.26
C HIS A 35 -2.61 1.91 -7.72
N ALA A 36 -1.73 2.91 -7.87
CA ALA A 36 -1.88 4.21 -7.22
C ALA A 36 -3.22 4.89 -7.56
N ASP A 37 -3.72 4.69 -8.79
CA ASP A 37 -4.98 5.26 -9.28
C ASP A 37 -6.21 4.37 -8.98
N GLN A 38 -6.06 3.30 -8.20
CA GLN A 38 -7.18 2.42 -7.87
C GLN A 38 -8.17 3.14 -6.94
N PRO A 39 -9.48 3.18 -7.27
CA PRO A 39 -10.44 4.03 -6.58
C PRO A 39 -10.63 3.68 -5.09
N ARG A 40 -10.88 4.74 -4.30
CA ARG A 40 -11.49 4.80 -2.95
C ARG A 40 -12.99 4.47 -2.97
N VAL A 41 -13.51 3.69 -2.02
CA VAL A 41 -14.87 3.97 -1.52
C VAL A 41 -14.89 5.38 -0.90
N PRO A 42 -15.80 6.28 -1.31
CA PRO A 42 -15.88 7.64 -0.80
C PRO A 42 -16.13 7.72 0.71
N ALA A 43 -15.74 8.84 1.31
CA ALA A 43 -16.08 9.12 2.71
C ALA A 43 -17.60 9.35 2.86
N GLY A 44 -18.20 8.78 3.91
CA GLY A 44 -19.65 8.85 4.18
C GLY A 44 -20.40 7.55 3.91
N ASP A 45 -19.77 6.60 3.23
CA ASP A 45 -20.22 5.21 3.12
C ASP A 45 -19.72 4.38 4.32
N PRO A 46 -20.49 3.40 4.84
CA PRO A 46 -20.01 2.46 5.86
C PRO A 46 -18.65 1.80 5.54
N ASP A 47 -18.34 1.60 4.26
CA ASP A 47 -17.08 1.01 3.78
C ASP A 47 -16.04 2.05 3.34
N GLY A 48 -16.22 3.32 3.71
CA GLY A 48 -15.36 4.44 3.32
C GLY A 48 -13.87 4.20 3.57
N GLY A 49 -13.04 4.49 2.56
CA GLY A 49 -11.58 4.33 2.63
C GLY A 49 -11.04 2.98 2.18
N GLN A 50 -11.89 1.96 1.94
CA GLN A 50 -11.47 0.69 1.36
C GLN A 50 -11.13 0.82 -0.13
N TRP A 51 -10.14 0.06 -0.62
CA TRP A 51 -9.80 -0.01 -2.04
C TRP A 51 -10.89 -0.78 -2.79
N THR A 52 -11.46 -0.20 -3.87
CA THR A 52 -12.37 -0.93 -4.75
C THR A 52 -11.56 -1.89 -5.62
N ASP A 53 -12.13 -3.03 -6.04
CA ASP A 53 -11.41 -4.07 -6.78
C ASP A 53 -10.99 -3.68 -8.21
N GLY A 54 -11.29 -2.45 -8.63
CA GLY A 54 -10.95 -1.92 -9.95
C GLY A 54 -11.59 -2.72 -11.08
N GLY A 55 -12.55 -3.60 -10.78
CA GLY A 55 -13.35 -4.29 -11.77
C GLY A 55 -14.04 -3.23 -12.60
N ALA A 56 -13.78 -3.22 -13.90
CA ALA A 56 -14.43 -2.36 -14.86
C ALA A 56 -15.95 -2.57 -14.74
N GLY A 57 -16.59 -1.72 -13.95
CA GLY A 57 -18.00 -1.44 -14.05
C GLY A 57 -18.15 -0.59 -15.30
N ASP A 58 -18.44 -1.23 -16.42
CA ASP A 58 -19.05 -0.57 -17.56
C ASP A 58 -20.34 0.09 -17.06
N GLY A 59 -20.24 1.37 -16.73
CA GLY A 59 -21.25 2.07 -15.97
C GLY A 59 -21.26 3.54 -16.34
N TYR A 60 -21.90 3.80 -17.48
CA TYR A 60 -22.52 5.06 -17.90
C TYR A 60 -21.59 6.28 -17.98
N ASP A 61 -21.21 6.57 -19.23
CA ASP A 61 -21.14 7.92 -19.77
C ASP A 61 -22.42 8.70 -19.40
N SER A 62 -22.46 9.24 -18.18
CA SER A 62 -23.40 10.27 -17.79
C SER A 62 -22.56 11.53 -17.72
N GLY A 63 -22.70 12.37 -18.75
CA GLY A 63 -22.10 13.70 -18.83
C GLY A 63 -22.65 14.65 -17.76
N ASP A 64 -22.45 14.29 -16.50
CA ASP A 64 -22.62 15.17 -15.36
C ASP A 64 -21.22 15.53 -14.90
N ASP A 65 -20.78 16.69 -15.38
CA ASP A 65 -19.56 17.35 -14.98
C ASP A 65 -19.40 17.25 -13.46
N ALA A 66 -18.34 16.59 -13.00
CA ALA A 66 -18.08 16.40 -11.57
C ALA A 66 -18.12 17.77 -10.86
N ARG A 67 -19.23 18.05 -10.18
CA ARG A 67 -19.37 19.29 -9.41
C ARG A 67 -18.42 19.20 -8.23
N ILE A 68 -17.32 19.93 -8.30
CA ILE A 68 -16.40 20.12 -7.19
C ILE A 68 -17.16 20.89 -6.10
N VAL A 69 -17.75 20.17 -5.17
CA VAL A 69 -18.31 20.75 -3.94
C VAL A 69 -17.13 20.96 -2.99
N HIS A 70 -16.80 22.23 -2.71
CA HIS A 70 -15.87 22.57 -1.63
C HIS A 70 -16.48 22.15 -0.28
N VAL A 71 -16.13 20.96 0.22
CA VAL A 71 -16.54 20.44 1.54
C VAL A 71 -15.70 21.07 2.66
N SER A 72 -15.51 22.39 2.66
CA SER A 72 -14.62 23.04 3.63
C SER A 72 -15.05 24.44 4.07
N ASP A 73 -16.35 24.72 4.09
CA ASP A 73 -16.84 25.91 4.80
C ASP A 73 -17.86 25.58 5.90
N ASP A 74 -17.92 24.31 6.33
CA ASP A 74 -18.61 23.96 7.55
C ASP A 74 -17.70 24.25 8.74
N LEU A 75 -17.82 25.47 9.28
CA LEU A 75 -17.05 25.94 10.44
C LEU A 75 -17.15 24.99 11.64
N ASN A 76 -18.17 24.12 11.68
CA ASN A 76 -18.47 23.18 12.75
C ASN A 76 -17.64 21.88 12.71
N ARG A 77 -17.00 21.55 11.57
CA ARG A 77 -16.14 20.36 11.44
C ARG A 77 -14.64 20.66 11.45
N ARG A 78 -14.26 21.92 11.72
CA ARG A 78 -12.85 22.29 11.92
C ARG A 78 -12.37 21.81 13.28
N TYR A 79 -11.84 20.60 13.31
CA TYR A 79 -10.98 20.19 14.41
C TYR A 79 -9.75 21.09 14.39
N THR A 80 -9.60 21.94 15.42
CA THR A 80 -8.38 22.69 15.63
C THR A 80 -7.36 21.71 16.20
N VAL A 81 -6.58 21.09 15.32
CA VAL A 81 -5.49 20.22 15.73
C VAL A 81 -4.38 21.12 16.27
N VAL A 82 -4.31 21.24 17.60
CA VAL A 82 -3.22 21.92 18.27
C VAL A 82 -2.03 20.97 18.26
N LEU A 83 -1.21 21.07 17.21
CA LEU A 83 -0.08 20.17 16.95
C LEU A 83 0.89 20.07 18.14
N SER A 84 1.06 21.15 18.91
CA SER A 84 1.88 21.14 20.12
C SER A 84 1.32 20.23 21.23
N GLU A 85 0.00 20.15 21.39
CA GLU A 85 -0.67 19.29 22.38
C GLU A 85 -0.58 17.81 21.98
N GLU A 86 -0.70 17.53 20.68
CA GLU A 86 -0.64 16.17 20.14
C GLU A 86 0.79 15.61 20.11
N GLU A 87 1.81 16.44 19.87
CA GLU A 87 3.23 16.05 20.04
C GLU A 87 3.57 15.77 21.53
N VAL A 88 2.98 16.50 22.49
CA VAL A 88 3.16 16.20 23.94
C VAL A 88 2.53 14.87 24.31
N ARG A 89 1.40 14.51 23.68
CA ARG A 89 0.79 13.17 23.79
C ARG A 89 1.54 12.09 22.99
N GLY A 90 2.62 12.46 22.30
CA GLY A 90 3.47 11.54 21.53
C GLY A 90 2.84 11.04 20.22
N GLY A 91 1.71 11.63 19.78
CA GLY A 91 0.99 11.20 18.57
C GLY A 91 1.57 11.78 17.29
N HIS A 92 2.14 12.98 17.37
CA HIS A 92 2.74 13.64 16.22
C HIS A 92 4.26 13.70 16.31
N THR A 93 4.90 13.43 15.18
CA THR A 93 6.36 13.48 15.02
C THR A 93 6.75 14.58 14.04
N LEU A 94 5.94 15.63 13.91
CA LEU A 94 6.09 16.68 12.89
C LEU A 94 7.51 17.25 12.90
N ARG A 95 8.02 17.60 14.08
CA ARG A 95 9.41 18.07 14.27
C ARG A 95 10.47 17.04 13.87
N GLU A 96 10.11 15.77 13.84
CA GLU A 96 11.00 14.68 13.48
C GLU A 96 11.08 14.37 11.98
N HIS A 97 10.11 14.78 11.16
CA HIS A 97 10.05 14.38 9.75
C HIS A 97 9.68 15.50 8.76
N VAL A 98 9.15 16.65 9.20
CA VAL A 98 8.84 17.80 8.33
C VAL A 98 9.88 18.91 8.51
N GLY A 99 10.32 19.52 7.40
CA GLY A 99 11.23 20.68 7.41
C GLY A 99 12.69 20.37 7.77
N LYS A 100 13.09 19.10 7.76
CA LYS A 100 14.48 18.71 8.04
C LYS A 100 15.38 18.90 6.84
N THR A 101 16.64 19.27 7.11
CA THR A 101 17.68 19.30 6.08
C THR A 101 18.23 17.90 5.84
N ASP A 102 18.76 17.68 4.63
CA ASP A 102 19.38 16.40 4.26
C ASP A 102 20.49 15.99 5.24
N ALA A 103 21.27 16.94 5.74
CA ALA A 103 22.31 16.72 6.74
C ALA A 103 21.74 16.15 8.05
N GLN A 104 20.62 16.69 8.53
CA GLN A 104 19.95 16.21 9.74
C GLN A 104 19.36 14.81 9.55
N MET A 105 18.85 14.49 8.35
CA MET A 105 18.35 13.16 8.02
C MET A 105 19.47 12.12 7.99
N MET A 106 20.60 12.45 7.34
CA MET A 106 21.76 11.57 7.25
C MET A 106 22.40 11.31 8.61
N GLN A 107 22.45 12.33 9.48
CA GLN A 107 22.93 12.17 10.85
C GLN A 107 22.06 11.19 11.65
N ARG A 108 20.73 11.24 11.51
CA ARG A 108 19.81 10.27 12.17
C ARG A 108 20.09 8.83 11.74
N VAL A 109 20.34 8.60 10.45
CA VAL A 109 20.66 7.27 9.89
C VAL A 109 22.00 6.76 10.45
N GLN A 110 23.03 7.62 10.49
CA GLN A 110 24.35 7.26 11.00
C GLN A 110 24.33 6.95 12.51
N SER A 111 23.61 7.76 13.30
CA SER A 111 23.45 7.50 14.74
C SER A 111 22.71 6.19 15.04
N ARG A 112 21.73 5.81 14.19
CA ARG A 112 21.01 4.53 14.31
C ARG A 112 21.91 3.35 13.96
N LYS A 113 22.77 3.49 12.95
CA LYS A 113 23.78 2.48 12.58
C LYS A 113 24.79 2.23 13.71
N ARG A 114 25.26 3.30 14.38
CA ARG A 114 26.18 3.19 15.53
C ARG A 114 25.56 2.51 16.75
N ARG A 115 24.25 2.67 16.99
CA ARG A 115 23.53 2.04 18.10
C ARG A 115 23.29 0.53 17.91
N PHE A 116 23.40 0.04 16.67
CA PHE A 116 23.24 -1.38 16.33
C PHE A 116 24.57 -2.14 16.24
N LEU A 117 25.70 -1.45 16.39
CA LEU A 117 27.05 -2.00 16.23
C LEU A 117 27.79 -2.13 17.59
N PHE A 118 27.07 -1.96 18.70
CA PHE A 118 27.48 -2.32 20.06
C PHE A 118 26.32 -3.03 20.75
#